data_AF-R5FW27-F1
#
_entry.id   AF-R5FW27-F1
#
_cell.length_a   1.000
_cell.length_b   1.000
_cell.length_c   1.000
_cell.angle_alpha   90.00
_cell.angle_beta   90.00
_cell.angle_gamma   90.00
#
_symmetry.space_group_name_H-M   'P 1'
#
loop_
_entity.id
_entity.type
_entity.pdbx_description
1 polymer ?
#
loop_
_entity_poly.entity_id
_entity_poly.type
_entity_poly.pdbx_seq_one_letter_code
_entity_poly.pdbx_strand_id
1 'polypeptide(L)'
;MSVKEKVVGFFKKKEKTEGEKTVVQAILFTLLSMVAFVSQLILVNVIPLIYKDTTPISAWIFGEQARNAFVAFLISNTAAKVISYVLNRKKTFAAVNNLTFSIVTYVIMCVTLIIVETLIGEPLAEAYFKLFGGKVKIEVCRTISMITYSMLDFVIVFLMEKFVIMNDKLFKKKTDAAEQAEVEEASEAPSEEKAEQ
;
A
#
# COMPACT_ATOMS: atom_id res chain seq x y z
N MET A 1 -18.04 -31.91 36.88
CA MET A 1 -17.62 -30.87 35.91
C MET A 1 -18.00 -29.52 36.47
N SER A 2 -17.01 -28.72 36.82
CA SER A 2 -17.20 -27.45 37.52
C SER A 2 -17.62 -26.36 36.52
N VAL A 3 -18.48 -25.43 36.93
CA VAL A 3 -18.92 -24.25 36.15
C VAL A 3 -17.74 -23.49 35.54
N LYS A 4 -16.57 -23.54 36.20
CA LYS A 4 -15.30 -22.99 35.70
C LYS A 4 -14.85 -23.58 34.36
N GLU A 5 -15.08 -24.86 34.08
CA GLU A 5 -14.70 -25.50 32.80
C GLU A 5 -15.59 -25.05 31.63
N LYS A 6 -16.89 -24.80 31.88
CA LYS A 6 -17.82 -24.25 30.87
C LYS A 6 -17.53 -22.78 30.55
N VAL A 7 -17.13 -21.98 31.54
CA VAL A 7 -16.79 -20.56 31.35
C VAL A 7 -15.46 -20.40 30.60
N VAL A 8 -14.46 -21.23 30.89
CA VAL A 8 -13.18 -21.24 30.16
C VAL A 8 -13.37 -21.71 28.70
N GLY A 9 -14.32 -22.62 28.44
CA GLY A 9 -14.70 -23.03 27.09
C GLY A 9 -15.35 -21.91 26.24
N PHE A 10 -16.05 -20.96 26.87
CA PHE A 10 -16.72 -19.85 26.18
C PHE A 10 -15.76 -18.71 25.79
N PHE A 11 -14.61 -18.60 26.45
CA PHE A 11 -13.53 -17.65 26.12
C PHE A 11 -12.44 -18.25 25.22
N LYS A 12 -12.64 -19.45 24.68
CA LYS A 12 -11.80 -19.96 23.59
C LYS A 12 -12.08 -19.10 22.36
N LYS A 13 -11.28 -18.04 22.21
CA LYS A 13 -11.14 -17.22 20.99
C LYS A 13 -10.99 -18.21 19.84
N LYS A 14 -12.07 -18.49 19.10
CA LYS A 14 -12.03 -19.41 17.95
C LYS A 14 -10.85 -18.98 17.10
N GLU A 15 -9.86 -19.87 16.92
CA GLU A 15 -8.79 -19.64 15.97
C GLU A 15 -9.46 -19.49 14.60
N LYS A 16 -9.48 -18.25 14.10
CA LYS A 16 -10.04 -17.94 12.79
C LYS A 16 -9.27 -18.75 11.75
N THR A 17 -9.98 -19.36 10.81
CA THR A 17 -9.34 -19.98 9.66
C THR A 17 -8.63 -18.91 8.82
N GLU A 18 -7.60 -19.30 8.05
CA GLU A 18 -6.82 -18.35 7.22
C GLU A 18 -7.70 -17.54 6.24
N GLY A 19 -8.78 -18.16 5.74
CA GLY A 19 -9.80 -17.49 4.93
C GLY A 19 -10.56 -16.41 5.70
N GLU A 20 -11.04 -16.72 6.90
CA GLU A 20 -11.74 -15.75 7.75
C GLU A 20 -10.85 -14.58 8.16
N LYS A 21 -9.57 -14.83 8.45
CA LYS A 21 -8.58 -13.77 8.70
C LYS A 21 -8.42 -12.86 7.47
N THR A 22 -8.38 -13.45 6.28
CA THR A 22 -8.25 -12.70 5.02
C THR A 22 -9.47 -11.82 4.76
N VAL A 23 -10.67 -12.31 4.99
CA VAL A 23 -11.90 -11.51 4.85
C VAL A 23 -11.92 -10.36 5.86
N VAL A 24 -11.56 -10.62 7.12
CA VAL A 24 -11.48 -9.54 8.13
C VAL A 24 -10.41 -8.50 7.78
N GLN A 25 -9.26 -8.93 7.26
CA GLN A 25 -8.23 -8.02 6.77
C GLN A 25 -8.72 -7.18 5.59
N ALA A 26 -9.45 -7.77 4.63
CA ALA A 26 -10.04 -7.03 3.52
C ALA A 26 -11.05 -5.98 4.02
N ILE A 27 -11.94 -6.36 4.95
CA ILE A 27 -12.91 -5.41 5.54
C ILE A 27 -12.19 -4.27 6.27
N LEU A 28 -11.20 -4.58 7.12
CA LEU A 28 -10.43 -3.56 7.83
C LEU A 28 -9.65 -2.67 6.84
N PHE A 29 -9.03 -3.24 5.83
CA PHE A 29 -8.34 -2.50 4.79
C PHE A 29 -9.28 -1.54 4.06
N THR A 30 -10.48 -1.97 3.68
CA THR A 30 -11.50 -1.09 3.07
C THR A 30 -11.88 0.06 4.02
N LEU A 31 -12.17 -0.25 5.29
CA LEU A 31 -12.56 0.75 6.29
C LEU A 31 -11.45 1.79 6.53
N LEU A 32 -10.19 1.35 6.64
CA LEU A 32 -9.05 2.26 6.85
C LEU A 32 -8.68 3.02 5.58
N SER A 33 -8.90 2.44 4.41
CA SER A 33 -8.74 3.13 3.12
C SER A 33 -9.72 4.28 2.98
N MET A 34 -10.95 4.15 3.50
CA MET A 34 -11.90 5.27 3.55
C MET A 34 -11.39 6.43 4.42
N VAL A 35 -10.68 6.16 5.52
CA VAL A 35 -10.09 7.20 6.36
C VAL A 35 -8.99 7.95 5.61
N ALA A 36 -8.12 7.22 4.91
CA ALA A 36 -7.09 7.82 4.06
C ALA A 36 -7.70 8.65 2.92
N PHE A 37 -8.75 8.14 2.28
CA PHE A 37 -9.50 8.84 1.23
C PHE A 37 -10.15 10.12 1.73
N VAL A 38 -10.83 10.10 2.87
CA VAL A 38 -11.43 11.31 3.47
C VAL A 38 -10.34 12.33 3.82
N SER A 39 -9.20 11.87 4.34
CA SER A 39 -8.07 12.74 4.66
C SER A 39 -7.50 13.40 3.39
N GLN A 40 -7.35 12.63 2.30
CA GLN A 40 -6.96 13.15 0.99
C GLN A 40 -7.94 14.20 0.48
N LEU A 41 -9.25 13.92 0.57
CA LEU A 41 -10.31 14.78 0.08
C LEU A 41 -10.36 16.11 0.85
N ILE A 42 -10.11 16.08 2.17
CA ILE A 42 -9.99 17.30 2.96
C ILE A 42 -8.76 18.11 2.49
N LEU A 43 -7.59 17.47 2.41
CA LEU A 43 -6.35 18.16 2.07
C LEU A 43 -6.39 18.77 0.67
N VAL A 44 -6.93 18.07 -0.32
CA VAL A 44 -6.95 18.56 -1.71
C VAL A 44 -7.82 19.81 -1.87
N ASN A 45 -8.84 19.94 -1.02
CA ASN A 45 -9.72 21.12 -1.01
C ASN A 45 -9.22 22.23 -0.07
N VAL A 46 -8.52 21.90 1.02
CA VAL A 46 -8.01 22.90 1.98
C VAL A 46 -6.74 23.58 1.48
N ILE A 47 -5.81 22.85 0.86
CA ILE A 47 -4.51 23.40 0.43
C ILE A 47 -4.67 24.58 -0.54
N PRO A 48 -5.53 24.53 -1.58
CA PRO A 48 -5.73 25.66 -2.48
C PRO A 48 -6.33 26.92 -1.81
N LEU A 49 -6.98 26.79 -0.64
CA LEU A 49 -7.51 27.92 0.11
C LEU A 49 -6.40 28.73 0.80
N ILE A 50 -5.34 28.03 1.21
CA ILE A 50 -4.19 28.61 1.92
C ILE A 50 -3.10 29.02 0.92
N TYR A 51 -2.83 28.16 -0.05
CA TYR A 51 -1.82 28.37 -1.08
C TYR A 51 -2.48 28.78 -2.40
N LYS A 52 -2.51 30.10 -2.64
CA LYS A 52 -3.27 30.71 -3.76
C LYS A 52 -2.45 30.93 -5.04
N ASP A 53 -1.21 30.46 -5.10
CA ASP A 53 -0.36 30.62 -6.28
C ASP A 53 -0.86 29.76 -7.44
N THR A 54 -1.47 30.39 -8.43
CA THR A 54 -2.03 29.75 -9.63
C THR A 54 -1.09 29.80 -10.83
N THR A 55 0.17 30.24 -10.65
CA THR A 55 1.12 30.29 -11.77
C THR A 55 1.25 28.90 -12.41
N PRO A 56 1.31 28.82 -13.75
CA PRO A 56 1.48 27.53 -14.41
C PRO A 56 2.80 26.87 -14.02
N ILE A 57 2.75 25.56 -13.79
CA ILE A 57 3.93 24.71 -13.65
C ILE A 57 3.79 23.53 -14.61
N SER A 58 4.85 23.28 -15.40
CA SER A 58 4.93 22.11 -16.26
C SER A 58 5.86 21.08 -15.62
N ALA A 59 5.35 19.87 -15.35
CA ALA A 59 6.18 18.75 -14.92
C ALA A 59 6.08 17.62 -15.94
N TRP A 60 7.19 16.88 -16.14
CA TRP A 60 7.36 15.90 -17.22
C TRP A 60 6.17 14.95 -17.40
N ILE A 61 5.66 14.38 -16.30
CA ILE A 61 4.57 13.38 -16.32
C ILE A 61 3.19 14.04 -16.08
N PHE A 62 3.14 15.19 -15.41
CA PHE A 62 1.88 15.81 -14.97
C PHE A 62 1.33 16.86 -15.95
N GLY A 63 2.08 17.20 -17.00
CA GLY A 63 1.72 18.24 -17.94
C GLY A 63 1.71 19.63 -17.31
N GLU A 64 1.00 20.56 -17.93
CA GLU A 64 0.81 21.92 -17.43
C GLU A 64 -0.36 21.96 -16.46
N GLN A 65 -0.11 22.43 -15.24
CA GLN A 65 -1.09 22.49 -14.14
C GLN A 65 -0.94 23.82 -13.41
N ALA A 66 -2.01 24.29 -12.75
CA ALA A 66 -1.88 25.40 -11.81
C ALA A 66 -1.05 24.94 -10.61
N ARG A 67 -0.07 25.75 -10.18
CA ARG A 67 0.88 25.37 -9.11
C ARG A 67 0.19 24.99 -7.81
N ASN A 68 -0.85 25.72 -7.41
CA ASN A 68 -1.63 25.38 -6.22
C ASN A 68 -2.32 24.01 -6.32
N ALA A 69 -2.93 23.70 -7.46
CA ALA A 69 -3.57 22.41 -7.70
C ALA A 69 -2.53 21.27 -7.69
N PHE A 70 -1.36 21.50 -8.28
CA PHE A 70 -0.26 20.54 -8.30
C PHE A 70 0.26 20.25 -6.88
N VAL A 71 0.53 21.30 -6.09
CA VAL A 71 0.97 21.15 -4.70
C VAL A 71 -0.10 20.48 -3.84
N ALA A 72 -1.36 20.87 -3.99
CA ALA A 72 -2.48 20.24 -3.30
C ALA A 72 -2.59 18.75 -3.63
N PHE A 73 -2.47 18.39 -4.91
CA PHE A 73 -2.49 17.01 -5.36
C PHE A 73 -1.37 16.19 -4.73
N LEU A 74 -0.11 16.66 -4.79
CA LEU A 74 1.05 15.91 -4.28
C LEU A 74 1.00 15.72 -2.76
N ILE A 75 0.72 16.80 -2.01
CA ILE A 75 0.69 16.75 -0.55
C ILE A 75 -0.46 15.85 -0.08
N SER A 76 -1.64 15.98 -0.68
CA SER A 76 -2.81 15.19 -0.28
C SER A 76 -2.62 13.71 -0.55
N ASN A 77 -2.09 13.35 -1.73
CA ASN A 77 -1.80 11.96 -2.08
C ASN A 77 -0.72 11.36 -1.16
N THR A 78 0.36 12.12 -0.91
CA THR A 78 1.44 11.67 -0.01
C THR A 78 0.92 11.42 1.40
N ALA A 79 0.16 12.37 1.96
CA ALA A 79 -0.42 12.24 3.28
C ALA A 79 -1.39 11.04 3.37
N ALA A 80 -2.23 10.83 2.36
CA ALA A 80 -3.16 9.71 2.31
C ALA A 80 -2.44 8.36 2.30
N LYS A 81 -1.41 8.20 1.47
CA LYS A 81 -0.60 6.96 1.42
C LYS A 81 0.13 6.73 2.77
N VAL A 82 0.67 7.77 3.40
CA VAL A 82 1.28 7.65 4.75
C VAL A 82 0.25 7.21 5.80
N ILE A 83 -0.92 7.84 5.83
CA ILE A 83 -2.01 7.48 6.76
C ILE A 83 -2.43 6.02 6.54
N SER A 84 -2.64 5.63 5.28
CA SER A 84 -3.01 4.27 4.89
C SER A 84 -1.98 3.25 5.38
N TYR A 85 -0.69 3.47 5.11
CA TYR A 85 0.38 2.60 5.56
C TYR A 85 0.41 2.42 7.09
N VAL A 86 0.36 3.53 7.83
CA VAL A 86 0.42 3.49 9.30
C VAL A 86 -0.77 2.75 9.88
N LEU A 87 -1.97 3.00 9.36
CA LEU A 87 -3.19 2.34 9.80
C LEU A 87 -3.18 0.84 9.45
N ASN A 88 -2.82 0.48 8.22
CA ASN A 88 -2.79 -0.92 7.77
C ASN A 88 -1.71 -1.73 8.49
N ARG A 89 -0.52 -1.16 8.70
CA ARG A 89 0.54 -1.82 9.46
C ARG A 89 0.13 -2.09 10.91
N LYS A 90 -0.54 -1.14 11.56
CA LYS A 90 -0.93 -1.25 12.97
C LYS A 90 -2.21 -2.06 13.21
N LYS A 91 -3.22 -1.93 12.34
CA LYS A 91 -4.58 -2.46 12.58
C LYS A 91 -4.98 -3.57 11.65
N THR A 92 -4.66 -3.48 10.37
CA THR A 92 -5.04 -4.50 9.37
C THR A 92 -4.16 -5.73 9.48
N PHE A 93 -2.84 -5.53 9.47
CA PHE A 93 -1.88 -6.63 9.38
C PHE A 93 -1.11 -6.88 10.67
N ALA A 94 -1.09 -5.91 11.60
CA ALA A 94 -0.32 -6.00 12.85
C ALA A 94 1.12 -6.49 12.64
N ALA A 95 1.75 -5.99 11.57
CA ALA A 95 2.98 -6.55 11.03
C ALA A 95 4.17 -6.29 11.95
N VAL A 96 4.95 -7.34 12.20
CA VAL A 96 6.18 -7.29 13.03
C VAL A 96 7.46 -7.42 12.20
N ASN A 97 7.34 -7.53 10.88
CA ASN A 97 8.46 -7.57 9.95
C ASN A 97 9.36 -6.32 9.96
N ASN A 98 10.51 -6.41 9.27
CA ASN A 98 11.49 -5.33 9.16
C ASN A 98 10.84 -4.04 8.63
N LEU A 99 10.90 -2.99 9.46
CA LEU A 99 10.29 -1.69 9.19
C LEU A 99 10.87 -1.04 7.94
N THR A 100 12.19 -1.07 7.77
CA THR A 100 12.90 -0.43 6.64
C THR A 100 12.47 -1.03 5.31
N PHE A 101 12.45 -2.37 5.21
CA PHE A 101 12.01 -3.05 3.99
C PHE A 101 10.55 -2.67 3.65
N SER A 102 9.69 -2.68 4.66
CA SER A 102 8.26 -2.40 4.49
C SER A 102 8.03 -0.98 3.98
N ILE A 103 8.70 0.02 4.57
CA ILE A 103 8.62 1.42 4.12
C ILE A 103 9.17 1.57 2.70
N VAL A 104 10.37 1.06 2.41
CA VAL A 104 11.00 1.21 1.10
C VAL A 104 10.14 0.61 0.00
N THR A 105 9.66 -0.62 0.20
CA THR A 105 8.81 -1.32 -0.78
C THR A 105 7.47 -0.59 -0.96
N TYR A 106 6.88 -0.09 0.13
CA TYR A 106 5.65 0.68 0.08
C TYR A 106 5.81 1.99 -0.71
N VAL A 107 6.90 2.74 -0.49
CA VAL A 107 7.19 3.98 -1.21
C VAL A 107 7.39 3.71 -2.70
N ILE A 108 8.17 2.68 -3.07
CA ILE A 108 8.37 2.29 -4.47
C ILE A 108 7.03 1.96 -5.13
N MET A 109 6.17 1.20 -4.46
CA MET A 109 4.84 0.86 -4.95
C MET A 109 3.99 2.13 -5.15
N CYS A 110 3.96 3.05 -4.17
CA CYS A 110 3.19 4.29 -4.28
C CYS A 110 3.64 5.17 -5.44
N VAL A 111 4.95 5.35 -5.62
CA VAL A 111 5.51 6.15 -6.73
C VAL A 111 5.16 5.50 -8.08
N THR A 112 5.29 4.16 -8.16
CA THR A 112 4.93 3.41 -9.37
C THR A 112 3.47 3.60 -9.73
N LEU A 113 2.56 3.50 -8.75
CA LEU A 113 1.13 3.66 -9.01
C LEU A 113 0.76 5.08 -9.40
N ILE A 114 1.33 6.12 -8.77
CA ILE A 114 1.11 7.52 -9.19
C ILE A 114 1.55 7.74 -10.64
N ILE A 115 2.72 7.22 -11.03
CA ILE A 115 3.19 7.33 -12.42
C ILE A 115 2.23 6.62 -13.37
N VAL A 116 1.84 5.38 -13.06
CA VAL A 116 0.91 4.60 -13.88
C VAL A 116 -0.42 5.32 -14.01
N GLU A 117 -1.04 5.77 -12.91
CA GLU A 117 -2.30 6.52 -12.90
C GLU A 117 -2.24 7.78 -13.75
N THR A 118 -1.13 8.53 -13.66
CA THR A 118 -0.96 9.76 -14.44
C THR A 118 -0.82 9.47 -15.93
N LEU A 119 -0.13 8.38 -16.30
CA LEU A 119 0.05 7.98 -17.70
C LEU A 119 -1.20 7.36 -18.33
N ILE A 120 -1.99 6.60 -17.56
CA ILE A 120 -3.18 5.92 -18.07
C ILE A 120 -4.44 6.77 -17.98
N GLY A 121 -4.49 7.80 -17.13
CA GLY A 121 -5.71 8.54 -16.81
C GLY A 121 -6.42 9.11 -18.03
N GLU A 122 -5.73 9.93 -18.82
CA GLU A 122 -6.31 10.56 -20.01
C GLU A 122 -6.52 9.56 -21.17
N PRO A 123 -5.55 8.68 -21.52
CA PRO A 123 -5.78 7.66 -22.55
C PRO A 123 -6.95 6.72 -22.24
N LEU A 124 -7.17 6.39 -20.97
CA LEU A 124 -8.31 5.56 -20.55
C LEU A 124 -9.64 6.32 -20.71
N ALA A 125 -9.65 7.63 -20.43
CA ALA A 125 -10.83 8.46 -20.64
C ALA A 125 -11.19 8.57 -22.12
N GLU A 126 -10.20 8.72 -22.99
CA GLU A 126 -10.40 8.69 -24.44
C GLU A 126 -10.89 7.33 -24.93
N ALA A 127 -10.37 6.23 -24.36
CA ALA A 127 -10.82 4.89 -24.68
C ALA A 127 -12.30 4.69 -24.34
N TYR A 128 -12.75 5.15 -23.15
CA TYR A 128 -14.16 5.14 -22.79
C TYR A 128 -15.01 6.04 -23.69
N PHE A 129 -14.52 7.24 -24.03
CA PHE A 129 -15.23 8.14 -24.93
C PHE A 129 -15.47 7.51 -26.31
N LYS A 130 -14.46 6.83 -26.86
CA LYS A 130 -14.56 6.06 -28.10
C LYS A 130 -15.51 4.87 -27.95
N LEU A 131 -15.43 4.13 -26.84
CA LEU A 131 -16.31 3.00 -26.54
C LEU A 131 -17.79 3.40 -26.49
N PHE A 132 -18.08 4.58 -25.92
CA PHE A 132 -19.44 5.13 -25.87
C PHE A 132 -19.87 5.87 -27.15
N GLY A 133 -19.06 5.83 -28.20
CA GLY A 133 -19.37 6.45 -29.50
C GLY A 133 -19.59 7.96 -29.43
N GLY A 134 -18.91 8.65 -28.51
CA GLY A 134 -19.03 10.10 -28.32
C GLY A 134 -20.37 10.59 -27.77
N LYS A 135 -21.26 9.69 -27.35
CA LYS A 135 -22.58 10.04 -26.77
C LYS A 135 -22.49 10.50 -25.31
N VAL A 136 -21.39 10.18 -24.64
CA VAL A 136 -21.13 10.51 -23.25
C VAL A 136 -20.09 11.62 -23.19
N LYS A 137 -20.33 12.63 -22.35
CA LYS A 137 -19.39 13.75 -22.15
C LYS A 137 -18.02 13.23 -21.71
N ILE A 138 -16.95 13.84 -22.22
CA ILE A 138 -15.57 13.43 -21.92
C ILE A 138 -15.26 13.55 -20.41
N GLU A 139 -15.88 14.50 -19.71
CA GLU A 139 -15.73 14.65 -18.26
C GLU A 139 -16.28 13.44 -17.50
N VAL A 140 -17.40 12.86 -17.96
CA VAL A 140 -17.95 11.63 -17.38
C VAL A 140 -17.00 10.46 -17.65
N CYS A 141 -16.40 10.39 -18.84
CA CYS A 141 -15.41 9.37 -19.17
C CYS A 141 -14.14 9.49 -18.32
N ARG A 142 -13.69 10.72 -18.01
CA ARG A 142 -12.59 10.97 -17.05
C ARG A 142 -12.93 10.50 -15.65
N THR A 143 -14.16 10.75 -15.17
CA THR A 143 -14.62 10.23 -13.87
C THR A 143 -14.67 8.70 -13.84
N ILE A 144 -15.19 8.06 -14.91
CA ILE A 144 -15.21 6.60 -15.01
C ILE A 144 -13.79 6.03 -15.03
N SER A 145 -12.86 6.69 -15.73
CA SER A 145 -11.44 6.33 -15.73
C SER A 145 -10.86 6.41 -14.33
N MET A 146 -11.14 7.51 -13.62
CA MET A 146 -10.73 7.72 -12.24
C MET A 146 -11.21 6.61 -11.32
N ILE A 147 -12.47 6.23 -11.39
CA ILE A 147 -13.02 5.13 -10.61
C ILE A 147 -12.34 3.81 -10.97
N THR A 148 -12.09 3.57 -12.26
CA THR A 148 -11.50 2.33 -12.76
C THR A 148 -10.07 2.15 -12.27
N TYR A 149 -9.19 3.14 -12.47
CA TYR A 149 -7.81 3.03 -11.99
C TYR A 149 -7.71 3.09 -10.47
N SER A 150 -8.59 3.83 -9.78
CA SER A 150 -8.62 3.86 -8.30
C SER A 150 -9.04 2.51 -7.70
N MET A 151 -9.96 1.80 -8.36
CA MET A 151 -10.34 0.44 -7.95
C MET A 151 -9.19 -0.54 -8.17
N LEU A 152 -8.46 -0.40 -9.28
CA LEU A 152 -7.28 -1.20 -9.54
C LEU A 152 -6.15 -0.92 -8.53
N ASP A 153 -5.88 0.36 -8.21
CA ASP A 153 -4.95 0.78 -7.14
C ASP A 153 -5.34 0.12 -5.82
N PHE A 154 -6.62 0.19 -5.43
CA PHE A 154 -7.12 -0.43 -4.21
C PHE A 154 -6.82 -1.94 -4.14
N VAL A 155 -7.08 -2.68 -5.23
CA VAL A 155 -6.80 -4.12 -5.30
C VAL A 155 -5.30 -4.40 -5.25
N ILE A 156 -4.49 -3.67 -6.02
CA ILE A 156 -3.03 -3.85 -6.06
C ILE A 156 -2.42 -3.56 -4.69
N VAL A 157 -2.79 -2.45 -4.06
CA VAL A 157 -2.29 -2.06 -2.73
C VAL A 157 -2.66 -3.12 -1.71
N PHE A 158 -3.91 -3.62 -1.70
CA PHE A 158 -4.31 -4.68 -0.77
C PHE A 158 -3.44 -5.94 -0.93
N LEU A 159 -3.25 -6.40 -2.16
CA LEU A 159 -2.46 -7.60 -2.45
C LEU A 159 -0.98 -7.39 -2.08
N MET A 160 -0.40 -6.25 -2.46
CA MET A 160 0.99 -5.91 -2.13
C MET A 160 1.20 -5.78 -0.64
N GLU A 161 0.29 -5.12 0.08
CA GLU A 161 0.36 -5.00 1.53
C GLU A 161 0.27 -6.37 2.21
N LYS A 162 -0.72 -7.17 1.83
CA LYS A 162 -0.94 -8.50 2.43
C LYS A 162 0.18 -9.49 2.15
N PHE A 163 0.63 -9.60 0.89
CA PHE A 163 1.49 -10.69 0.46
C PHE A 163 2.97 -10.33 0.39
N VAL A 164 3.32 -9.05 0.23
CA VAL A 164 4.71 -8.62 0.06
C VAL A 164 5.16 -7.75 1.24
N ILE A 165 4.50 -6.63 1.48
CA ILE A 165 4.98 -5.55 2.36
C ILE A 165 4.79 -5.88 3.84
N MET A 166 3.70 -6.59 4.19
CA MET A 166 3.33 -6.94 5.57
C MET A 166 3.29 -8.45 5.80
N ASN A 167 3.93 -9.22 4.92
CA ASN A 167 4.01 -10.66 5.04
C ASN A 167 5.21 -11.08 5.89
N ASP A 168 4.96 -11.38 7.17
CA ASP A 168 5.98 -11.82 8.11
C ASP A 168 6.66 -13.15 7.70
N LYS A 169 5.99 -13.99 6.90
CA LYS A 169 6.55 -15.28 6.44
C LYS A 169 7.70 -15.11 5.45
N LEU A 170 7.73 -14.01 4.69
CA LEU A 170 8.86 -13.68 3.80
C LEU A 170 10.14 -13.39 4.58
N PHE A 171 10.02 -12.96 5.84
CA PHE A 171 11.15 -12.58 6.67
C PHE A 171 11.64 -13.68 7.59
N LYS A 172 10.74 -14.55 8.11
CA LYS A 172 11.16 -15.77 8.81
C LYS A 172 12.07 -16.64 7.92
N LYS A 173 11.67 -16.85 6.67
CA LYS A 173 12.44 -17.63 5.69
C LYS A 173 13.81 -17.01 5.35
N LYS A 174 13.97 -15.68 5.48
CA LYS A 174 15.28 -15.01 5.25
C LYS A 174 16.19 -15.11 6.46
N THR A 175 15.66 -15.03 7.68
CA THR A 175 16.44 -15.25 8.90
C THR A 175 16.93 -16.68 8.95
N ASP A 176 16.07 -17.66 8.68
CA ASP A 176 16.45 -19.08 8.68
C ASP A 176 17.50 -19.42 7.60
N ALA A 177 17.43 -18.76 6.42
CA ALA A 177 18.40 -18.97 5.33
C ALA A 177 19.73 -18.23 5.55
N ALA A 178 19.72 -17.08 6.20
CA ALA A 178 20.94 -16.35 6.56
C ALA A 178 21.67 -17.03 7.74
N GLU A 179 20.92 -17.55 8.70
CA GLU A 179 21.45 -18.31 9.84
C GLU A 179 22.00 -19.69 9.40
N GLN A 180 21.38 -20.33 8.39
CA GLN A 180 21.94 -21.53 7.75
C GLN A 180 23.21 -21.24 6.93
N ALA A 181 23.27 -20.09 6.25
CA ALA A 181 24.47 -19.69 5.51
C ALA A 181 25.64 -19.31 6.43
N GLU A 182 25.40 -18.60 7.55
CA GLU A 182 26.44 -18.31 8.55
C GLU A 182 26.95 -19.58 9.26
N VAL A 183 26.08 -20.58 9.47
CA VAL A 183 26.48 -21.87 10.06
C VAL A 183 27.28 -22.74 9.08
N GLU A 184 26.96 -22.72 7.78
CA GLU A 184 27.78 -23.38 6.74
C GLU A 184 29.15 -22.70 6.61
N GLU A 185 29.20 -21.36 6.56
CA GLU A 185 30.45 -20.59 6.44
C GLU A 185 31.35 -20.72 7.68
N ALA A 186 30.76 -20.87 8.88
CA ALA A 186 31.51 -21.19 10.11
C ALA A 186 31.99 -22.66 10.20
N SER A 187 31.37 -23.58 9.45
CA SER A 187 31.75 -25.00 9.40
C SER A 187 32.84 -25.31 8.37
N GLU A 188 33.08 -24.40 7.42
CA GLU A 188 34.11 -24.53 6.37
C GLU A 188 35.43 -23.81 6.69
N ALA A 189 35.54 -23.10 7.81
CA ALA A 189 36.81 -22.51 8.24
C ALA A 189 37.85 -23.61 8.57
N PRO A 190 38.96 -23.74 7.82
CA PRO A 190 39.94 -24.80 8.08
C PRO A 190 40.62 -24.58 9.42
N SER A 191 40.61 -25.62 10.25
CA SER A 191 41.45 -25.75 11.44
C SER A 191 42.93 -25.70 11.03
N GLU A 192 43.54 -24.51 11.05
CA GLU A 192 45.00 -24.39 11.08
C GLU A 192 45.50 -24.75 12.48
N GLU A 193 45.62 -26.06 12.74
CA GLU A 193 46.46 -26.58 13.82
C GLU A 193 47.64 -27.35 13.21
N LYS A 194 48.84 -26.81 13.46
CA LYS A 194 50.16 -27.47 13.52
C LYS A 194 50.67 -28.19 12.27
N ALA A 195 51.68 -27.59 11.65
CA ALA A 195 53.02 -28.19 11.53
C ALA A 195 54.00 -27.20 10.91
N GLU A 196 55.05 -26.84 11.65
CA GLU A 196 56.41 -26.82 11.10
C GLU A 196 57.41 -26.77 12.28
N GLN A 197 58.05 -27.92 12.50
CA GLN A 197 59.40 -28.06 13.03
C GLN A 197 60.35 -28.07 11.83
#